data_AF-A0A1F6TYM7-F1
#
_entry.id   AF-A0A1F6TYM7-F1
#
_cell.length_a   1.000
_cell.length_b   1.000
_cell.length_c   1.000
_cell.angle_alpha   90.00
_cell.angle_beta   90.00
_cell.angle_gamma   90.00
#
_symmetry.space_group_name_H-M   'P 1'
#
loop_
_entity.id
_entity.type
_entity.pdbx_description
1 polymer ?
#
loop_
_entity_poly.entity_id
_entity_poly.type
_entity_poly.pdbx_seq_one_letter_code
_entity_poly.pdbx_strand_id
1 'polypeptide(L)'
;MNMSNTDDMKEKLSALVDNELDDLDERRVMAALEKDVDLRRTWERYHLVRSALHQDLSMFVPQDMATRVAARIGMEPANVASFRRQKITRLAGTLAIAASVAAIAVTGVQWINRPASAPLAPLAAVQTAPEKIIRAGTTHWDTKEPEAESALNAFLVEHNEFASSSSIGGMMPYVRVVGYDNPK
;
A
#
# COMPACT_ATOMS: atom_id res chain seq x y z
N MET A 1 -43.56 -4.59 22.80
CA MET A 1 -42.20 -4.16 23.21
C MET A 1 -41.18 -4.96 22.41
N ASN A 2 -40.57 -4.39 21.36
CA ASN A 2 -39.40 -4.97 20.64
C ASN A 2 -38.54 -3.87 19.96
N MET A 3 -38.81 -2.59 20.24
CA MET A 3 -38.19 -1.47 19.51
C MET A 3 -36.69 -1.34 19.81
N SER A 4 -36.28 -1.48 21.07
CA SER A 4 -34.87 -1.31 21.48
C SER A 4 -33.95 -2.32 20.81
N ASN A 5 -34.33 -3.60 20.78
CA ASN A 5 -33.51 -4.66 20.19
C ASN A 5 -33.39 -4.51 18.65
N THR A 6 -34.41 -3.92 18.01
CA THR A 6 -34.38 -3.64 16.57
C THR A 6 -33.44 -2.47 16.26
N ASP A 7 -33.42 -1.45 17.11
CA ASP A 7 -32.54 -0.30 16.95
C ASP A 7 -31.08 -0.67 17.26
N ASP A 8 -30.83 -1.46 18.30
CA ASP A 8 -29.51 -2.03 18.60
C ASP A 8 -28.97 -2.85 17.41
N MET A 9 -29.83 -3.65 16.76
CA MET A 9 -29.45 -4.43 15.59
C MET A 9 -29.10 -3.55 14.39
N LYS A 10 -29.84 -2.45 14.17
CA LYS A 10 -29.55 -1.49 13.09
C LYS A 10 -28.28 -0.70 13.33
N GLU A 11 -27.95 -0.39 14.59
CA GLU A 11 -26.67 0.22 14.97
C GLU A 11 -25.51 -0.73 14.64
N LYS A 12 -25.60 -1.99 15.07
CA LYS A 12 -24.60 -3.01 14.71
C LYS A 12 -24.49 -3.23 13.21
N LEU A 13 -25.61 -3.16 12.50
CA LEU A 13 -25.62 -3.21 11.04
C LEU A 13 -24.87 -2.03 10.42
N SER A 14 -25.02 -0.81 10.97
CA SER A 14 -24.25 0.36 10.53
C SER A 14 -22.75 0.16 10.79
N ALA A 15 -22.38 -0.29 11.98
CA ALA A 15 -20.98 -0.61 12.30
C ALA A 15 -20.41 -1.69 11.37
N LEU A 16 -21.22 -2.66 10.93
CA LEU A 16 -20.82 -3.64 9.93
C LEU A 16 -20.57 -3.00 8.55
N VAL A 17 -21.39 -2.05 8.10
CA VAL A 17 -21.18 -1.31 6.82
C VAL A 17 -19.83 -0.58 6.82
N ASP A 18 -19.44 -0.06 7.98
CA ASP A 18 -18.20 0.70 8.19
C ASP A 18 -17.01 -0.18 8.62
N ASN A 19 -17.21 -1.51 8.73
CA ASN A 19 -16.19 -2.48 9.15
C ASN A 19 -15.62 -2.21 10.56
N GLU A 20 -16.47 -1.75 11.48
CA GLU A 20 -16.14 -1.43 12.88
C GLU A 20 -16.69 -2.44 13.89
N LEU A 21 -17.27 -3.55 13.41
CA LEU A 21 -17.89 -4.57 14.26
C LEU A 21 -16.86 -5.62 14.74
N ASP A 22 -17.06 -6.17 15.94
CA ASP A 22 -16.22 -7.27 16.44
C ASP A 22 -16.60 -8.63 15.81
N ASP A 23 -15.70 -9.61 15.90
CA ASP A 23 -15.88 -10.95 15.28
C ASP A 23 -17.16 -11.68 15.75
N LEU A 24 -17.63 -11.41 16.97
CA LEU A 24 -18.77 -12.11 17.56
C LEU A 24 -20.09 -11.49 17.10
N ASP A 25 -20.17 -10.16 17.16
CA ASP A 25 -21.32 -9.41 16.71
C ASP A 25 -21.44 -9.46 15.18
N GLU A 26 -20.33 -9.51 14.43
CA GLU A 26 -20.36 -9.78 12.99
C GLU A 26 -21.10 -11.08 12.69
N ARG A 27 -20.74 -12.18 13.36
CA ARG A 27 -21.43 -13.48 13.19
C ARG A 27 -22.91 -13.40 13.55
N ARG A 28 -23.27 -12.63 14.59
CA ARG A 28 -24.66 -12.44 15.00
C ARG A 28 -25.46 -11.64 13.98
N VAL A 29 -24.91 -10.55 13.48
CA VAL A 29 -25.55 -9.71 12.44
C VAL A 29 -25.70 -10.50 11.15
N MET A 30 -24.69 -11.27 10.74
CA MET A 30 -24.78 -12.14 9.56
C MET A 30 -25.86 -13.21 9.70
N ALA A 31 -25.97 -13.85 10.87
CA ALA A 31 -27.04 -14.82 11.15
C ALA A 31 -28.44 -14.19 11.20
N ALA A 32 -28.54 -12.93 11.64
CA ALA A 32 -29.79 -12.17 11.62
C ALA A 32 -30.18 -11.79 10.18
N LEU A 33 -29.21 -11.33 9.37
CA LEU A 33 -29.38 -11.00 7.96
C LEU A 33 -29.85 -12.18 7.12
N GLU A 34 -29.54 -13.43 7.49
CA GLU A 34 -30.04 -14.61 6.80
C GLU A 34 -31.56 -14.79 6.96
N LYS A 35 -32.10 -14.45 8.13
CA LYS A 35 -33.49 -14.73 8.51
C LYS A 35 -34.42 -13.54 8.31
N ASP A 36 -33.91 -12.32 8.46
CA ASP A 36 -34.70 -11.11 8.47
C ASP A 36 -34.64 -10.35 7.13
N VAL A 37 -35.77 -10.31 6.43
CA VAL A 37 -35.92 -9.61 5.14
C VAL A 37 -35.82 -8.09 5.32
N ASP A 38 -36.37 -7.53 6.40
CA ASP A 38 -36.41 -6.08 6.62
C ASP A 38 -35.04 -5.56 7.07
N LEU A 39 -34.26 -6.38 7.77
CA LEU A 39 -32.85 -6.08 8.06
C LEU A 39 -32.01 -6.05 6.78
N ARG A 40 -32.20 -7.01 5.86
CA ARG A 40 -31.54 -6.99 4.53
C ARG A 40 -31.92 -5.77 3.71
N ARG A 41 -33.19 -5.38 3.71
CA ARG A 41 -33.63 -4.12 3.06
C ARG A 41 -33.00 -2.89 3.67
N THR A 42 -32.72 -2.91 4.97
CA THR A 42 -32.02 -1.81 5.65
C THR A 42 -30.56 -1.74 5.21
N TRP A 43 -29.88 -2.89 5.13
CA TRP A 43 -28.53 -3.01 4.59
C TRP A 43 -28.42 -2.47 3.15
N GLU A 44 -29.35 -2.87 2.28
CA GLU A 44 -29.43 -2.37 0.90
C GLU A 44 -29.57 -0.84 0.84
N ARG A 45 -30.46 -0.26 1.66
CA ARG A 45 -30.63 1.20 1.73
C ARG A 45 -29.38 1.92 2.21
N TYR A 46 -28.65 1.37 3.20
CA TYR A 46 -27.41 1.97 3.68
C TYR A 46 -26.36 2.03 2.59
N HIS A 47 -26.17 0.95 1.82
CA HIS A 47 -25.27 0.96 0.67
C HIS A 47 -25.73 1.92 -0.43
N LEU A 48 -27.04 1.99 -0.71
CA LEU A 48 -27.57 2.93 -1.70
C LEU A 48 -27.33 4.40 -1.30
N VAL A 49 -27.58 4.75 -0.03
CA VAL A 49 -27.29 6.08 0.49
C VAL A 49 -25.79 6.39 0.39
N ARG A 50 -24.93 5.43 0.77
CA ARG A 50 -23.48 5.58 0.63
C ARG A 50 -23.06 5.84 -0.82
N SER A 51 -23.57 5.06 -1.78
CA SER A 51 -23.31 5.27 -3.21
C SER A 51 -23.81 6.63 -3.69
N ALA A 52 -24.99 7.06 -3.26
CA ALA A 52 -25.54 8.38 -3.59
C ALA A 52 -24.65 9.53 -3.06
N LEU A 53 -24.17 9.42 -1.81
CA LEU A 53 -23.27 10.40 -1.21
C LEU A 53 -21.91 10.47 -1.93
N HIS A 54 -21.43 9.36 -2.45
CA HIS A 54 -20.19 9.28 -3.24
C HIS A 54 -20.41 9.60 -4.73
N GLN A 55 -21.64 9.97 -5.13
CA GLN A 55 -22.03 10.21 -6.52
C GLN A 55 -21.78 9.00 -7.45
N ASP A 56 -21.73 7.80 -6.89
CA ASP A 56 -21.54 6.54 -7.62
C ASP A 56 -22.88 5.82 -7.85
N LEU A 57 -23.80 6.53 -8.50
CA LEU A 57 -25.09 5.96 -8.96
C LEU A 57 -25.03 5.60 -10.44
N SER A 58 -23.84 5.32 -10.96
CA SER A 58 -23.56 5.10 -12.37
C SER A 58 -24.27 3.88 -12.97
N MET A 59 -24.71 2.94 -12.12
CA MET A 59 -25.36 1.70 -12.54
C MET A 59 -26.74 1.52 -11.91
N PHE A 60 -27.79 1.45 -12.74
CA PHE A 60 -29.10 0.97 -12.31
C PHE A 60 -29.05 -0.55 -12.16
N VAL A 61 -29.01 -1.02 -10.90
CA VAL A 61 -29.08 -2.44 -10.58
C VAL A 61 -30.54 -2.83 -10.36
N PRO A 62 -31.07 -3.86 -11.05
CA PRO A 62 -32.40 -4.40 -10.77
C PRO A 62 -32.54 -4.84 -9.31
N GLN A 63 -33.70 -4.59 -8.69
CA GLN A 63 -33.92 -4.93 -7.27
C GLN A 63 -33.77 -6.43 -6.96
N ASP A 64 -33.95 -7.30 -7.96
CA ASP A 64 -33.84 -8.75 -7.82
C ASP A 64 -32.43 -9.30 -8.12
N MET A 65 -31.47 -8.45 -8.47
CA MET A 65 -30.12 -8.86 -8.86
C MET A 65 -29.44 -9.69 -7.76
N ALA A 66 -29.48 -9.22 -6.51
CA ALA A 66 -28.90 -9.93 -5.37
C ALA A 66 -29.55 -11.31 -5.18
N THR A 67 -30.87 -11.42 -5.33
CA THR A 67 -31.60 -12.70 -5.24
C THR A 67 -31.19 -13.65 -6.35
N ARG A 68 -31.07 -13.15 -7.60
CA ARG A 68 -30.63 -13.96 -8.75
C ARG A 68 -29.20 -14.46 -8.59
N VAL A 69 -28.30 -13.61 -8.09
CA VAL A 69 -26.91 -13.98 -7.80
C VAL A 69 -26.87 -15.04 -6.69
N ALA A 70 -27.57 -14.84 -5.58
CA ALA A 70 -27.64 -15.81 -4.50
C ALA A 70 -28.18 -17.18 -4.95
N ALA A 71 -29.21 -17.19 -5.79
CA ALA A 71 -29.76 -18.42 -6.36
C ALA A 71 -28.74 -19.14 -7.25
N ARG A 72 -27.97 -18.42 -8.06
CA ARG A 72 -26.93 -19.00 -8.90
C ARG A 72 -25.78 -19.56 -8.08
N ILE A 73 -25.31 -18.83 -7.06
CA ILE A 73 -24.28 -19.30 -6.12
C ILE A 73 -24.74 -20.58 -5.40
N GLY A 74 -26.01 -20.65 -4.97
CA GLY A 74 -26.57 -21.85 -4.34
C GLY A 74 -26.61 -23.09 -5.24
N MET A 75 -26.52 -22.92 -6.56
CA MET A 75 -26.43 -24.02 -7.53
C MET A 75 -24.98 -24.41 -7.86
N GLU A 76 -23.99 -23.64 -7.42
CA GLU A 76 -22.59 -23.97 -7.66
C GLU A 76 -22.18 -25.17 -6.78
N PRO A 77 -21.39 -26.12 -7.33
CA PRO A 77 -20.78 -27.14 -6.49
C PRO A 77 -19.91 -26.44 -5.45
N ALA A 78 -19.91 -26.94 -4.21
CA ALA A 78 -19.14 -26.36 -3.12
C ALA A 78 -17.66 -26.28 -3.50
N ASN A 79 -17.24 -25.11 -4.00
CA ASN A 79 -15.85 -24.82 -4.30
C ASN A 79 -15.14 -24.61 -2.97
N VAL A 80 -14.77 -25.72 -2.33
CA VAL A 80 -13.75 -25.76 -1.28
C VAL A 80 -12.39 -25.54 -1.93
N ALA A 81 -12.20 -24.36 -2.52
CA ALA A 81 -10.87 -23.79 -2.67
C ALA A 81 -10.40 -23.50 -1.24
N SER A 82 -9.75 -24.49 -0.62
CA SER A 82 -9.07 -24.27 0.65
C SER A 82 -8.00 -23.20 0.40
N PHE A 83 -8.28 -21.96 0.81
CA PHE A 83 -7.24 -20.98 1.00
C PHE A 83 -6.39 -21.51 2.15
N ARG A 84 -5.36 -22.29 1.79
CA ARG A 84 -4.37 -22.79 2.71
C ARG A 84 -3.63 -21.57 3.23
N ARG A 85 -4.13 -20.94 4.29
CA ARG A 85 -3.41 -19.95 5.08
C ARG A 85 -2.12 -20.64 5.51
N GLN A 86 -1.03 -20.44 4.76
CA GLN A 86 0.27 -20.87 5.20
C GLN A 86 0.51 -20.12 6.50
N LYS A 87 0.51 -20.86 7.61
CA LYS A 87 0.92 -20.35 8.90
C LYS A 87 2.41 -20.03 8.78
N ILE A 88 2.74 -18.86 8.27
CA ILE A 88 4.08 -18.30 8.40
C ILE A 88 4.26 -18.11 9.90
N THR A 89 5.01 -19.01 10.52
CA THR A 89 5.26 -18.97 11.95
C THR A 89 6.03 -17.68 12.22
N ARG A 90 5.53 -16.88 13.17
CA ARG A 90 6.08 -15.56 13.52
C ARG A 90 7.60 -15.60 13.79
N LEU A 91 8.13 -16.75 14.18
CA LEU A 91 9.56 -17.00 14.39
C LEU A 91 10.44 -16.66 13.18
N ALA A 92 10.00 -17.01 11.96
CA ALA A 92 10.75 -16.72 10.74
C ALA A 92 10.77 -15.22 10.41
N GLY A 93 9.64 -14.53 10.62
CA GLY A 93 9.53 -13.08 10.44
C GLY A 93 10.36 -12.30 11.46
N THR A 94 10.37 -12.72 12.74
CA THR A 94 11.14 -12.04 13.79
C THR A 94 12.66 -12.24 13.65
N LEU A 95 13.11 -13.41 13.16
CA LEU A 95 14.54 -13.68 12.95
C LEU A 95 15.12 -12.82 11.81
N ALA A 96 14.35 -12.62 10.73
CA ALA A 96 14.77 -11.78 9.61
C ALA A 96 14.99 -10.32 10.05
N ILE A 97 14.07 -9.75 10.84
CA ILE A 97 14.18 -8.37 11.34
C ILE A 97 15.41 -8.20 12.23
N ALA A 98 15.65 -9.13 13.18
CA ALA A 98 16.81 -9.07 14.07
C ALA A 98 18.14 -9.18 13.30
N ALA A 99 18.21 -10.08 12.30
CA ALA A 99 19.40 -10.23 11.46
C ALA A 99 19.71 -8.96 10.65
N SER A 100 18.69 -8.29 10.10
CA SER A 100 18.86 -7.02 9.38
C SER A 100 19.38 -5.89 10.28
N VAL A 101 18.84 -5.74 11.49
CA VAL A 101 19.31 -4.71 12.45
C VAL A 101 20.73 -5.01 12.91
N ALA A 102 21.07 -6.28 13.17
CA ALA A 102 22.42 -6.69 13.56
C ALA A 102 23.45 -6.42 12.44
N ALA A 103 23.11 -6.71 11.19
CA ALA A 103 23.99 -6.43 10.05
C ALA A 103 24.28 -4.93 9.88
N ILE A 104 23.28 -4.06 10.07
CA ILE A 104 23.44 -2.60 10.04
C ILE A 104 24.34 -2.14 11.21
N ALA A 105 24.14 -2.67 12.42
CA ALA A 105 24.95 -2.30 13.57
C ALA A 105 26.44 -2.70 13.39
N VAL A 106 26.71 -3.91 12.87
CA VAL A 106 28.08 -4.39 12.64
C VAL A 106 28.78 -3.62 11.52
N THR A 107 28.08 -3.30 10.43
CA THR A 107 28.67 -2.55 9.31
C THR A 107 28.85 -1.07 9.62
N GLY A 108 27.94 -0.46 10.40
CA GLY A 108 28.04 0.94 10.81
C GLY A 108 29.21 1.24 11.76
N VAL A 109 29.53 0.33 12.69
CA VAL A 109 30.64 0.53 13.65
C VAL A 109 32.02 0.54 12.96
N GLN A 110 32.20 -0.21 11.88
CA GLN A 110 33.46 -0.25 11.11
C GLN A 110 33.74 1.06 10.37
N TRP A 111 32.70 1.78 9.93
CA TRP A 111 32.84 3.03 9.20
C TRP A 111 33.21 4.21 10.12
N ILE A 112 32.65 4.21 11.34
CA ILE A 112 32.93 5.21 12.37
C ILE A 112 34.33 5.04 12.98
N ASN A 113 34.86 3.82 13.03
CA ASN A 113 36.15 3.52 13.66
C ASN A 113 37.34 3.50 12.69
N ARG A 114 37.27 4.12 11.50
CA ARG A 114 38.47 4.28 10.66
C ARG A 114 39.45 5.26 11.34
N PRO A 115 40.65 4.83 11.77
CA PRO A 115 41.66 5.78 12.22
C PRO A 115 42.16 6.59 11.02
N ALA A 116 41.88 7.89 11.03
CA ALA A 116 42.46 8.83 10.08
C ALA A 116 43.92 9.10 10.48
N SER A 117 44.85 8.28 9.98
CA SER A 117 46.28 8.49 10.18
C SER A 117 47.06 8.18 8.90
N ALA A 118 47.36 9.20 8.10
CA ALA A 118 48.55 9.21 7.24
C ALA A 118 49.08 10.65 7.13
N PRO A 119 50.41 10.87 7.12
CA PRO A 119 51.02 12.18 7.34
C PRO A 119 51.00 13.08 6.10
N LEU A 120 50.98 14.39 6.33
CA LEU A 120 51.11 15.42 5.30
C LEU A 120 52.54 15.43 4.73
N ALA A 121 52.69 15.13 3.44
CA ALA A 121 53.88 15.42 2.65
C ALA A 121 53.74 16.81 1.99
N PRO A 122 54.83 17.60 1.85
CA PRO A 122 54.76 19.00 1.44
C PRO A 122 54.36 19.19 -0.02
N LEU A 123 53.71 20.34 -0.27
CA LEU A 123 53.21 20.82 -1.56
C LEU A 123 54.28 20.76 -2.66
N ALA A 124 54.03 19.94 -3.67
CA ALA A 124 54.74 19.96 -4.95
C ALA A 124 53.76 20.31 -6.07
N ALA A 125 54.23 21.17 -6.98
CA ALA A 125 53.52 21.85 -8.06
C ALA A 125 52.43 21.02 -8.77
N VAL A 126 51.29 21.68 -9.02
CA VAL A 126 50.24 21.23 -9.93
C VAL A 126 50.83 21.17 -11.34
N GLN A 127 51.19 19.96 -11.79
CA GLN A 127 51.27 19.66 -13.22
C GLN A 127 49.85 19.38 -13.71
N THR A 128 49.35 20.24 -14.59
CA THR A 128 48.14 19.99 -15.36
C THR A 128 48.40 18.85 -16.36
N ALA A 129 48.03 17.64 -15.98
CA ALA A 129 47.79 16.53 -16.91
C ALA A 129 46.26 16.33 -17.01
N PRO A 130 45.70 16.06 -18.20
CA PRO A 130 44.25 16.05 -18.37
C PRO A 130 43.70 14.79 -17.73
N GLU A 131 43.22 14.91 -16.50
CA GLU A 131 42.42 13.85 -15.91
C GLU A 131 41.08 13.86 -16.64
N LYS A 132 40.99 12.95 -17.60
CA LYS A 132 39.78 12.57 -18.32
C LYS A 132 38.67 12.45 -17.31
N ILE A 133 37.82 13.49 -17.23
CA ILE A 133 36.54 13.41 -16.55
C ILE A 133 35.91 12.15 -17.15
N ILE A 134 35.79 11.10 -16.36
CA ILE A 134 34.89 10.01 -16.68
C ILE A 134 33.52 10.66 -16.57
N ARG A 135 33.13 11.33 -17.65
CA ARG A 135 31.75 11.64 -17.94
C ARG A 135 31.15 10.25 -18.04
N ALA A 136 30.52 9.81 -16.96
CA ALA A 136 29.66 8.64 -16.98
C ALA A 136 28.54 8.97 -17.98
N GLY A 137 28.83 8.75 -19.25
CA GLY A 137 27.89 8.79 -20.33
C GLY A 137 27.14 7.48 -20.30
N THR A 138 26.26 7.33 -19.32
CA THR A 138 25.27 6.26 -19.28
C THR A 138 24.06 6.81 -18.55
N THR A 139 22.91 6.69 -19.21
CA THR A 139 21.59 7.06 -18.75
C THR A 139 21.31 6.52 -17.34
N HIS A 140 20.44 7.23 -16.62
CA HIS A 140 20.03 6.96 -15.24
C HIS A 140 19.68 5.49 -14.97
N TRP A 141 19.27 4.74 -15.99
CA TRP A 141 18.82 3.37 -15.89
C TRP A 141 19.62 2.47 -16.82
N ASP A 142 20.19 1.38 -16.30
CA ASP A 142 20.83 0.34 -17.12
C ASP A 142 19.74 -0.56 -17.71
N THR A 143 19.00 -0.04 -18.70
CA THR A 143 17.94 -0.77 -19.40
C THR A 143 18.23 -0.81 -20.89
N LYS A 144 17.93 -1.95 -21.52
CA LYS A 144 18.15 -2.14 -22.97
C LYS A 144 17.02 -1.57 -23.83
N GLU A 145 15.97 -1.05 -23.21
CA GLU A 145 14.73 -0.64 -23.86
C GLU A 145 14.42 0.84 -23.57
N PRO A 146 14.37 1.71 -24.60
CA PRO A 146 14.18 3.15 -24.42
C PRO A 146 12.77 3.52 -23.92
N GLU A 147 11.78 2.67 -24.19
CA GLU A 147 10.42 2.85 -23.66
C GLU A 147 10.36 2.61 -22.15
N ALA A 148 11.14 1.65 -21.64
CA ALA A 148 11.21 1.36 -20.21
C ALA A 148 11.84 2.51 -19.42
N GLU A 149 12.86 3.18 -19.98
CA GLU A 149 13.44 4.39 -19.38
C GLU A 149 12.40 5.52 -19.26
N SER A 150 11.61 5.73 -20.31
CA SER A 150 10.58 6.77 -20.35
C SER A 150 9.45 6.48 -19.35
N ALA A 151 9.00 5.23 -19.27
CA ALA A 151 8.01 4.79 -18.31
C ALA A 151 8.51 4.90 -16.87
N LEU A 152 9.78 4.57 -16.62
CA LEU A 152 10.37 4.63 -15.28
C LEU A 152 10.61 6.08 -14.82
N ASN A 153 10.95 6.98 -15.75
CA ASN A 153 11.02 8.41 -15.49
C ASN A 153 9.62 8.99 -15.19
N ALA A 154 8.60 8.63 -15.97
CA ALA A 154 7.22 9.03 -15.70
C ALA A 154 6.73 8.51 -14.35
N PHE A 155 7.04 7.25 -14.05
CA PHE A 155 6.72 6.62 -12.77
C PHE A 155 7.37 7.36 -11.61
N LEU A 156 8.66 7.71 -11.67
CA LEU A 156 9.32 8.46 -10.59
C LEU A 156 8.66 9.82 -10.33
N VAL A 157 8.25 10.52 -11.40
CA VAL A 157 7.58 11.82 -11.28
C VAL A 157 6.23 11.65 -10.58
N GLU A 158 5.39 10.73 -11.09
CA GLU A 158 4.06 10.47 -10.54
C GLU A 158 4.13 9.95 -9.10
N HIS A 159 5.03 9.00 -8.82
CA HIS A 159 5.15 8.40 -7.49
C HIS A 159 5.69 9.38 -6.44
N ASN A 160 6.50 10.37 -6.85
CA ASN A 160 7.00 11.39 -5.94
C ASN A 160 5.91 12.41 -5.56
N GLU A 161 4.98 12.73 -6.45
CA GLU A 161 3.83 13.57 -6.12
C GLU A 161 3.01 12.95 -4.98
N PHE A 162 2.76 11.63 -5.02
CA PHE A 162 2.04 10.92 -3.96
C PHE A 162 2.87 10.63 -2.70
N ALA A 163 4.18 10.43 -2.81
CA ALA A 163 5.03 10.20 -1.64
C ALA A 163 5.16 11.45 -0.74
N SER A 164 4.98 12.64 -1.30
CA SER A 164 5.07 13.91 -0.56
C SER A 164 3.92 14.16 0.41
N SER A 165 2.77 13.48 0.27
CA SER A 165 1.59 13.69 1.12
C SER A 165 1.68 13.01 2.50
N SER A 166 2.74 12.23 2.77
CA SER A 166 2.91 11.49 4.03
C SER A 166 3.95 12.09 4.99
N SER A 167 4.45 13.30 4.74
CA SER A 167 5.39 13.96 5.66
C SER A 167 4.70 14.44 6.94
N ILE A 168 4.65 13.58 7.95
CA ILE A 168 4.35 13.95 9.34
C ILE A 168 5.47 14.89 9.80
N GLY A 169 5.13 16.17 9.95
CA GLY A 169 5.96 17.18 10.62
C GLY A 169 6.74 18.10 9.69
N GLY A 170 6.05 19.08 9.06
CA GLY A 170 6.55 20.43 8.76
C GLY A 170 7.84 20.62 7.93
N MET A 171 8.52 19.56 7.48
CA MET A 171 9.67 19.63 6.58
C MET A 171 9.23 19.29 5.16
N MET A 172 9.43 20.24 4.25
CA MET A 172 9.24 20.02 2.81
C MET A 172 10.32 19.03 2.32
N PRO A 173 9.96 17.95 1.61
CA PRO A 173 10.95 17.07 1.00
C PRO A 173 11.70 17.83 -0.10
N TYR A 174 13.01 18.03 0.08
CA TYR A 174 13.87 18.59 -0.97
C TYR A 174 14.30 17.47 -1.93
N VAL A 175 13.85 17.55 -3.19
CA VAL A 175 14.39 16.72 -4.27
C VAL A 175 15.47 17.50 -5.01
N ARG A 176 16.66 16.91 -5.15
CA ARG A 176 17.74 17.43 -5.98
C ARG A 176 17.50 16.98 -7.42
N VAL A 177 16.87 17.84 -8.22
CA VAL A 177 16.75 17.61 -9.67
C VAL A 177 18.09 17.93 -10.31
N VAL A 178 18.70 16.94 -10.97
CA VAL A 178 19.89 17.14 -11.80
C VAL A 178 19.43 17.09 -13.26
N GLY A 179 19.44 18.24 -13.93
CA GLY A 179 19.12 18.34 -15.36
C GLY A 179 20.30 17.88 -16.21
N TYR A 180 20.02 17.16 -17.29
CA TYR A 180 21.02 16.79 -18.30
C TYR A 180 20.78 17.63 -19.55
N ASP A 181 21.78 18.44 -19.91
CA ASP A 181 21.80 19.11 -21.21
C ASP A 181 22.37 18.13 -22.23
N ASN A 182 21.60 17.83 -23.28
CA ASN A 182 22.05 16.97 -24.37
C ASN A 182 22.78 17.84 -25.40
N PRO A 183 24.10 17.72 -25.59
CA PRO A 183 24.79 18.50 -26.62
C PRO A 183 24.30 18.05 -28.00
N LYS A 184 23.91 19.02 -28.83
CA LYS A 184 23.53 18.83 -30.24
C LYS A 184 24.67 18.25 -31.07
#